data_AF-A0A6J3L0P9-F1
#
_entry.id   AF-A0A6J3L0P9-F1
#
_cell.length_a   1.000
_cell.length_b   1.000
_cell.length_c   1.000
_cell.angle_alpha   90.00
_cell.angle_beta   90.00
_cell.angle_gamma   90.00
#
_symmetry.space_group_name_H-M   'P 1'
#
loop_
_entity.id
_entity.type
_entity.pdbx_description
1 polymer ?
#
loop_
_entity_poly.entity_id
_entity_poly.type
_entity_poly.pdbx_seq_one_letter_code
_entity_poly.pdbx_strand_id
1 'polypeptide(L)'
;MRMQSNTIILTCLLLLPVVLGSLEKNETTFVPTREWQTVKKGTPIPAGLHVRHNFESGVTEAKLIDDNNVKEEDSNKSSNSTNTNSVMLHPENTILEEKDHVPAEKSDLFNYSIEELKDRLKKMKQDGEDFPEIDIEHSKKIRQKFRDYEALKKEFKSFEINITVSDSDLLSSYIKKFQAYKNKVTMGILTTTEIERILDILYNLEYLLHHIDNAKVFADMEGMNKIISPCLNGTNNEIKIEALRLLGAAVQSNPKVQLKALENDLVQKLLHILSTSSKSDLKSRCLFALGALIRQFPIAQKVWVDHGGVEIFGQILVDGQLQVQMKVMKLINDLIVERQHIEYITDVAQQELRVKAYSAADIERKLLKYSYCDRLSNLMITSFKIDLTDLLRTNYEFLKTISDSMITAAPICIDKWRKHKDEFLPIIQHILDLHHDLNILIGMLQTLETTHDEL
;
A
#
# COMPACT_ATOMS: atom_id res chain seq x y z
N MET A 1 -16.19 -13.05 -89.01
CA MET A 1 -15.68 -14.44 -88.89
C MET A 1 -15.78 -14.83 -87.42
N ARG A 2 -16.83 -15.52 -86.94
CA ARG A 2 -17.17 -16.93 -87.20
C ARG A 2 -15.94 -17.81 -87.33
N MET A 3 -15.62 -18.51 -86.24
CA MET A 3 -15.17 -19.91 -86.11
C MET A 3 -14.77 -20.10 -84.63
N GLN A 4 -15.04 -21.17 -83.88
CA GLN A 4 -15.83 -22.41 -83.99
C GLN A 4 -15.77 -23.01 -82.56
N SER A 5 -16.85 -23.06 -81.80
CA SER A 5 -17.79 -24.20 -81.74
C SER A 5 -17.26 -25.52 -81.13
N ASN A 6 -16.12 -25.54 -80.41
CA ASN A 6 -15.63 -26.75 -79.71
C ASN A 6 -15.39 -26.62 -78.19
N THR A 7 -15.67 -25.49 -77.56
CA THR A 7 -15.52 -25.32 -76.09
C THR A 7 -16.83 -25.43 -75.30
N ILE A 8 -17.98 -25.48 -75.97
CA ILE A 8 -19.31 -25.46 -75.33
C ILE A 8 -19.84 -26.88 -75.02
N ILE A 9 -19.18 -27.94 -75.54
CA ILE A 9 -19.58 -29.33 -75.28
C ILE A 9 -18.88 -29.92 -74.03
N LEU A 10 -17.77 -29.33 -73.59
CA LEU A 10 -17.11 -29.76 -72.34
C LEU A 10 -17.71 -29.10 -71.08
N THR A 11 -18.41 -27.96 -71.25
CA THR A 11 -19.07 -27.24 -70.16
C THR A 11 -20.46 -27.78 -69.79
N CYS A 12 -21.00 -28.73 -70.54
CA CYS A 12 -22.35 -29.29 -70.33
C CYS A 12 -22.37 -30.77 -69.91
N LEU A 13 -21.22 -31.42 -69.68
CA LEU A 13 -21.18 -32.86 -69.34
C LEU A 13 -20.71 -33.19 -67.91
N LEU A 14 -20.63 -32.20 -67.02
CA LEU A 14 -20.38 -32.43 -65.59
C LEU A 14 -21.29 -31.60 -64.67
N LEU A 15 -22.41 -31.09 -65.19
CA LEU A 15 -23.51 -30.57 -64.37
C LEU A 15 -24.70 -31.53 -64.42
N LEU A 16 -24.77 -32.31 -63.33
CA LEU A 16 -25.92 -32.97 -62.72
C LEU A 16 -26.36 -34.34 -63.29
N PRO A 17 -26.72 -35.33 -62.43
CA PRO A 17 -27.41 -35.06 -61.17
C PRO A 17 -27.04 -35.96 -59.96
N VAL A 18 -27.58 -35.56 -58.80
CA VAL A 18 -28.14 -36.44 -57.74
C VAL A 18 -27.19 -36.98 -56.65
N VAL A 19 -27.37 -36.37 -55.47
CA VAL A 19 -27.58 -36.98 -54.13
C VAL A 19 -26.47 -37.87 -53.58
N LEU A 20 -25.72 -37.34 -52.61
CA LEU A 20 -25.49 -37.96 -51.30
C LEU A 20 -24.81 -36.93 -50.39
N GLY A 21 -25.35 -36.77 -49.19
CA GLY A 21 -24.88 -35.78 -48.24
C GLY A 21 -23.51 -36.08 -47.64
N SER A 22 -22.88 -35.02 -47.16
CA SER A 22 -22.22 -35.07 -45.85
C SER A 22 -22.47 -33.75 -45.14
N LEU A 23 -23.35 -33.83 -44.15
CA LEU A 23 -23.39 -32.91 -43.02
C LEU A 23 -22.08 -33.12 -42.24
N GLU A 24 -20.99 -32.47 -42.65
CA GLU A 24 -19.81 -32.40 -41.80
C GLU A 24 -20.09 -31.39 -40.68
N LYS A 25 -20.57 -31.94 -39.56
CA LYS A 25 -20.37 -31.34 -38.25
C LYS A 25 -18.90 -30.96 -38.15
N ASN A 26 -18.60 -29.67 -38.09
CA ASN A 26 -17.28 -29.20 -37.69
C ASN A 26 -17.11 -29.44 -36.17
N GLU A 27 -17.00 -30.71 -35.77
CA GLU A 27 -16.28 -31.09 -34.55
C GLU A 27 -14.78 -31.08 -34.89
N THR A 28 -14.25 -29.88 -35.16
CA THR A 28 -12.80 -29.69 -35.23
C THR A 28 -12.38 -29.11 -33.89
N THR A 29 -12.04 -30.01 -32.96
CA THR A 29 -11.29 -29.63 -31.76
C THR A 29 -9.98 -28.99 -32.19
N PHE A 30 -9.66 -27.83 -31.61
CA PHE A 30 -8.41 -27.13 -31.88
C PHE A 30 -7.24 -28.00 -31.39
N VAL A 31 -6.35 -28.43 -32.30
CA VAL A 31 -5.16 -29.21 -31.97
C VAL A 31 -4.00 -28.23 -31.75
N PRO A 32 -3.55 -28.01 -30.51
CA PRO A 32 -2.55 -27.00 -30.22
C PRO A 32 -1.16 -27.42 -30.69
N THR A 33 -0.44 -26.51 -31.35
CA THR A 33 0.97 -26.68 -31.75
C THR A 33 1.90 -25.73 -30.98
N ARG A 34 3.21 -25.90 -31.13
CA ARG A 34 4.26 -25.02 -30.56
C ARG A 34 4.47 -23.70 -31.32
N GLU A 35 3.62 -23.37 -32.29
CA GLU A 35 3.60 -22.06 -32.95
C GLU A 35 2.22 -21.43 -32.83
N TRP A 36 2.14 -20.10 -32.92
CA TRP A 36 0.89 -19.35 -32.79
C TRP A 36 -0.07 -19.70 -33.93
N GLN A 37 -1.26 -20.21 -33.59
CA GLN A 37 -2.30 -20.50 -34.57
C GLN A 37 -3.55 -19.67 -34.32
N THR A 38 -4.14 -19.15 -35.40
CA THR A 38 -5.40 -18.41 -35.35
C THR A 38 -6.58 -19.32 -35.00
N VAL A 39 -7.33 -18.96 -33.95
CA VAL A 39 -8.52 -19.68 -33.52
C VAL A 39 -9.75 -19.12 -34.25
N LYS A 40 -10.53 -19.99 -34.90
CA LYS A 40 -11.79 -19.61 -35.56
C LYS A 40 -12.86 -19.28 -34.50
N LYS A 41 -13.67 -18.25 -34.77
CA LYS A 41 -14.77 -17.83 -33.87
C LYS A 41 -15.79 -18.97 -33.74
N GLY A 42 -15.98 -19.47 -32.52
CA GLY A 42 -16.95 -20.53 -32.20
C GLY A 42 -16.36 -21.90 -31.87
N THR A 43 -15.04 -22.08 -31.89
CA THR A 43 -14.38 -23.34 -31.52
C THR A 43 -13.98 -23.35 -30.02
N PRO A 44 -14.30 -24.40 -29.25
CA PRO A 44 -13.86 -24.49 -27.84
C PRO A 44 -12.34 -24.72 -27.76
N ILE A 45 -11.66 -23.95 -26.92
CA ILE A 45 -10.21 -24.04 -26.67
C ILE A 45 -9.98 -24.86 -25.38
N PRO A 46 -9.16 -25.92 -25.40
CA PRO A 46 -8.78 -26.66 -24.19
C PRO A 46 -8.05 -25.78 -23.16
N ALA A 47 -8.29 -26.00 -21.87
CA ALA A 47 -7.61 -25.28 -20.79
C ALA A 47 -6.09 -25.59 -20.79
N GLY A 48 -5.24 -24.58 -20.53
CA GLY A 48 -3.77 -24.74 -20.47
C GLY A 48 -2.98 -24.28 -21.70
N LEU A 49 -3.56 -23.41 -22.56
CA LEU A 49 -2.89 -22.85 -23.74
C LEU A 49 -2.59 -21.35 -23.55
N HIS A 50 -1.49 -20.86 -24.14
CA HIS A 50 -1.18 -19.43 -24.17
C HIS A 50 -2.03 -18.79 -25.27
N VAL A 51 -2.97 -17.91 -24.88
CA VAL A 51 -3.93 -17.24 -25.78
C VAL A 51 -3.65 -15.75 -25.80
N ARG A 52 -3.52 -15.17 -26.99
CA ARG A 52 -3.43 -13.70 -27.17
C ARG A 52 -4.53 -13.21 -28.11
N HIS A 53 -5.03 -12.01 -27.83
CA HIS A 53 -6.03 -11.35 -28.64
C HIS A 53 -5.49 -10.02 -29.16
N ASN A 54 -5.49 -9.83 -30.48
CA ASN A 54 -5.12 -8.56 -31.07
C ASN A 54 -6.37 -7.69 -31.21
N PHE A 55 -6.43 -6.59 -30.44
CA PHE A 55 -7.57 -5.67 -30.38
C PHE A 55 -7.73 -4.79 -31.63
N GLU A 56 -6.68 -4.63 -32.45
CA GLU A 56 -6.74 -3.88 -33.71
C GLU A 56 -7.26 -4.74 -34.87
N SER A 57 -6.91 -6.04 -34.91
CA SER A 57 -7.33 -6.96 -35.99
C SER A 57 -8.50 -7.87 -35.63
N GLY A 58 -8.88 -7.97 -34.35
CA GLY A 58 -9.97 -8.81 -33.86
C GLY A 58 -9.72 -10.32 -33.96
N VAL A 59 -8.45 -10.72 -34.12
CA VAL A 59 -8.00 -12.10 -34.28
C VAL A 59 -7.47 -12.65 -32.95
N THR A 60 -7.89 -13.87 -32.59
CA THR A 60 -7.41 -14.61 -31.42
C THR A 60 -6.44 -15.70 -31.87
N GLU A 61 -5.28 -15.80 -31.23
CA GLU A 61 -4.28 -16.82 -31.52
C GLU A 61 -3.96 -17.63 -30.25
N ALA A 62 -3.67 -18.92 -30.40
CA ALA A 62 -3.32 -19.81 -29.29
C ALA A 62 -2.11 -20.70 -29.63
N LYS A 63 -1.26 -21.01 -28.63
CA LYS A 63 -0.09 -21.90 -28.71
C LYS A 63 0.01 -22.79 -27.46
N LEU A 64 0.60 -23.99 -27.59
CA LEU A 64 0.98 -24.86 -26.46
C LEU A 64 2.05 -24.18 -25.57
N ILE A 65 1.90 -24.28 -24.25
CA ILE A 65 2.90 -23.80 -23.29
C ILE A 65 4.11 -24.75 -23.37
N ASP A 66 5.29 -24.22 -23.70
CA ASP A 66 6.54 -24.97 -23.64
C ASP A 66 7.04 -24.99 -22.18
N ASP A 67 7.22 -26.15 -21.56
CA ASP A 67 7.68 -26.31 -20.16
C ASP A 67 9.06 -25.68 -19.86
N ASN A 68 9.79 -25.27 -20.90
CA ASN A 68 11.06 -24.55 -20.75
C ASN A 68 10.89 -23.01 -20.67
N ASN A 69 9.72 -22.45 -20.97
CA ASN A 69 9.45 -21.01 -20.85
C ASN A 69 8.87 -20.59 -19.49
N VAL A 70 8.60 -21.54 -18.60
CA VAL A 70 8.33 -21.25 -17.17
C VAL A 70 9.60 -20.73 -16.46
N LYS A 71 10.76 -20.71 -17.13
CA LYS A 71 12.02 -20.21 -16.57
C LYS A 71 12.50 -18.87 -17.16
N GLU A 72 11.81 -18.29 -18.15
CA GLU A 72 12.25 -17.02 -18.76
C GLU A 72 11.26 -15.85 -18.62
N GLU A 73 10.01 -16.06 -18.16
CA GLU A 73 9.13 -14.96 -17.75
C GLU A 73 9.05 -14.75 -16.23
N ASP A 74 9.54 -15.71 -15.43
CA ASP A 74 9.70 -15.58 -13.96
C ASP A 74 11.07 -15.02 -13.53
N SER A 75 11.98 -14.73 -14.47
CA SER A 75 13.30 -14.14 -14.15
C SER A 75 13.29 -12.61 -14.06
N ASN A 76 12.16 -11.94 -14.30
CA ASN A 76 11.99 -10.49 -14.08
C ASN A 76 10.93 -10.11 -13.03
N LYS A 77 10.39 -11.08 -12.27
CA LYS A 77 9.65 -10.81 -11.04
C LYS A 77 9.95 -11.89 -10.00
N SER A 78 10.63 -11.47 -8.93
CA SER A 78 10.84 -12.18 -7.66
C SER A 78 12.11 -13.04 -7.53
N SER A 79 13.19 -12.39 -7.14
CA SER A 79 14.08 -12.89 -6.09
C SER A 79 14.48 -11.72 -5.20
N ASN A 80 13.63 -11.43 -4.22
CA ASN A 80 13.97 -10.90 -2.89
C ASN A 80 12.73 -11.05 -2.00
N SER A 81 12.38 -12.30 -1.72
CA SER A 81 11.54 -12.69 -0.60
C SER A 81 12.46 -13.05 0.57
N THR A 82 12.87 -12.02 1.31
CA THR A 82 13.21 -12.17 2.73
C THR A 82 12.40 -11.13 3.47
N ASN A 83 11.50 -11.62 4.33
CA ASN A 83 10.65 -10.90 5.26
C ASN A 83 11.16 -9.50 5.65
N THR A 84 10.55 -8.48 5.06
CA THR A 84 10.41 -7.18 5.73
C THR A 84 8.95 -6.82 5.69
N ASN A 85 8.30 -6.98 6.84
CA ASN A 85 6.99 -6.41 7.10
C ASN A 85 7.07 -4.89 6.89
N SER A 86 6.62 -4.40 5.73
CA SER A 86 6.34 -2.98 5.55
C SER A 86 5.05 -2.67 6.32
N VAL A 87 5.21 -2.42 7.61
CA VAL A 87 4.14 -2.00 8.51
C VAL A 87 3.66 -0.61 8.08
N MET A 88 2.50 -0.56 7.44
CA MET A 88 1.69 0.66 7.41
C MET A 88 1.30 0.99 8.86
N LEU A 89 1.84 2.07 9.40
CA LEU A 89 1.51 2.54 10.74
C LEU A 89 0.21 3.36 10.69
N HIS A 90 -0.94 2.69 10.73
CA HIS A 90 -2.17 3.27 11.29
C HIS A 90 -2.18 2.97 12.80
N PRO A 91 -2.04 3.97 13.68
CA PRO A 91 -2.44 3.77 15.07
C PRO A 91 -3.94 4.05 15.11
N GLU A 92 -4.75 3.01 15.27
CA GLU A 92 -6.06 2.90 15.95
C GLU A 92 -6.72 1.62 15.39
N ASN A 93 -6.56 0.50 16.09
CA ASN A 93 -7.41 -0.71 15.94
C ASN A 93 -7.18 -1.62 17.15
N THR A 94 -7.66 -1.16 18.29
CA THR A 94 -7.97 -2.00 19.46
C THR A 94 -9.33 -1.57 19.97
N ILE A 95 -10.38 -1.89 19.20
CA ILE A 95 -11.74 -2.03 19.71
C ILE A 95 -12.22 -3.39 19.18
N LEU A 96 -12.54 -4.26 20.14
CA LEU A 96 -13.11 -5.58 19.92
C LEU A 96 -14.50 -5.39 19.27
N GLU A 97 -14.63 -5.76 18.00
CA GLU A 97 -15.93 -5.82 17.34
C GLU A 97 -16.63 -7.14 17.71
N GLU A 98 -17.61 -7.05 18.59
CA GLU A 98 -18.68 -8.05 18.72
C GLU A 98 -19.47 -8.10 17.41
N LYS A 99 -19.55 -9.29 16.81
CA LYS A 99 -20.34 -9.54 15.60
C LYS A 99 -21.83 -9.60 15.96
N ASP A 100 -22.56 -8.53 15.66
CA ASP A 100 -24.01 -8.62 15.49
C ASP A 100 -24.38 -8.83 14.03
N HIS A 101 -25.02 -9.97 13.79
CA HIS A 101 -25.58 -10.41 12.52
C HIS A 101 -26.82 -9.58 12.15
N VAL A 102 -26.87 -9.03 10.93
CA VAL A 102 -28.13 -8.70 10.24
C VAL A 102 -28.09 -9.30 8.82
N PRO A 103 -29.16 -9.99 8.35
CA PRO A 103 -29.09 -10.89 7.21
C PRO A 103 -29.18 -10.17 5.86
N ALA A 104 -28.30 -10.53 4.94
CA ALA A 104 -28.46 -10.23 3.52
C ALA A 104 -29.46 -11.22 2.90
N GLU A 105 -30.66 -10.73 2.57
CA GLU A 105 -31.61 -11.43 1.69
C GLU A 105 -30.98 -11.62 0.30
N LYS A 106 -30.52 -12.83 0.02
CA LYS A 106 -30.20 -13.26 -1.35
C LYS A 106 -31.53 -13.55 -2.06
N SER A 107 -31.86 -12.73 -3.05
CA SER A 107 -32.98 -13.00 -3.95
C SER A 107 -32.67 -14.23 -4.82
N ASP A 108 -33.45 -15.30 -4.63
CA ASP A 108 -33.47 -16.54 -5.41
C ASP A 108 -33.97 -16.31 -6.86
N LEU A 109 -33.17 -15.66 -7.70
CA LEU A 109 -33.56 -15.38 -9.10
C LEU A 109 -32.78 -16.14 -10.17
N PHE A 110 -31.79 -16.96 -9.80
CA PHE A 110 -31.07 -17.77 -10.79
C PHE A 110 -30.68 -19.14 -10.22
N ASN A 111 -31.66 -20.04 -10.15
CA ASN A 111 -31.41 -21.45 -9.84
C ASN A 111 -32.18 -22.36 -10.81
N TYR A 112 -32.05 -22.09 -12.11
CA TYR A 112 -32.55 -22.99 -13.17
C TYR A 112 -31.36 -23.64 -13.87
N SER A 113 -31.37 -24.97 -13.97
CA SER A 113 -30.34 -25.72 -14.70
C SER A 113 -30.33 -25.32 -16.18
N ILE A 114 -29.14 -25.30 -16.79
CA ILE A 114 -28.91 -25.04 -18.21
C ILE A 114 -29.70 -26.03 -19.09
N GLU A 115 -29.95 -27.26 -18.63
CA GLU A 115 -30.79 -28.22 -19.35
C GLU A 115 -32.26 -27.78 -19.40
N GLU A 116 -32.79 -27.25 -18.31
CA GLU A 116 -34.19 -26.80 -18.24
C GLU A 116 -34.43 -25.58 -19.14
N LEU A 117 -33.44 -24.67 -19.21
CA LEU A 117 -33.47 -23.53 -20.13
C LEU A 117 -33.40 -23.96 -21.60
N LYS A 118 -32.62 -25.01 -21.90
CA LYS A 118 -32.53 -25.57 -23.27
C LYS A 118 -33.83 -26.26 -23.69
N ASP A 119 -34.50 -26.97 -22.79
CA ASP A 119 -35.80 -27.60 -23.09
C ASP A 119 -36.91 -26.57 -23.25
N ARG A 120 -36.90 -25.47 -22.48
CA ARG A 120 -37.82 -24.34 -22.67
C ARG A 120 -37.59 -23.61 -24.00
N LEU A 121 -36.32 -23.42 -24.40
CA LEU A 121 -35.96 -22.87 -25.71
C LEU A 121 -36.36 -23.78 -26.88
N LYS A 122 -36.30 -25.10 -26.70
CA LYS A 122 -36.78 -26.07 -27.69
C LYS A 122 -38.29 -26.02 -27.86
N LYS A 123 -39.06 -25.88 -26.77
CA LYS A 123 -40.51 -25.69 -26.81
C LYS A 123 -40.91 -24.41 -27.56
N MET A 124 -40.18 -23.32 -27.39
CA MET A 124 -40.42 -22.07 -28.13
C MET A 124 -40.08 -22.10 -29.63
N LYS A 125 -39.32 -23.10 -30.11
CA LYS A 125 -38.98 -23.25 -31.54
C LYS A 125 -39.91 -24.18 -32.32
N GLN A 126 -40.75 -24.96 -31.63
CA GLN A 126 -41.68 -25.89 -32.27
C GLN A 126 -43.09 -25.32 -32.47
N ASP A 127 -43.48 -24.30 -31.71
CA ASP A 127 -44.75 -23.57 -31.90
C ASP A 127 -44.56 -22.36 -32.82
N GLY A 128 -44.04 -22.64 -34.03
CA GLY A 128 -43.93 -21.66 -35.10
C GLY A 128 -45.18 -21.70 -35.97
N GLU A 129 -46.28 -21.13 -35.50
CA GLU A 129 -47.35 -20.50 -36.29
C GLU A 129 -48.37 -19.88 -35.32
N ASP A 130 -48.81 -18.64 -35.62
CA ASP A 130 -49.67 -17.72 -34.85
C ASP A 130 -49.04 -17.00 -33.64
N PHE A 131 -48.50 -15.79 -33.90
CA PHE A 131 -48.32 -14.75 -32.89
C PHE A 131 -49.67 -14.06 -32.62
N PRO A 132 -50.23 -14.12 -31.40
CA PRO A 132 -51.30 -13.21 -31.00
C PRO A 132 -50.71 -11.80 -30.82
N GLU A 133 -51.44 -10.82 -31.36
CA GLU A 133 -51.17 -9.39 -31.28
C GLU A 133 -50.76 -8.96 -29.85
N ILE A 134 -49.55 -8.40 -29.71
CA ILE A 134 -48.99 -8.03 -28.40
C ILE A 134 -49.81 -6.86 -27.82
N ASP A 135 -50.45 -7.13 -26.70
CA ASP A 135 -51.20 -6.19 -25.87
C ASP A 135 -50.37 -4.94 -25.53
N ILE A 136 -50.88 -3.78 -25.99
CA ILE A 136 -50.28 -2.45 -25.85
C ILE A 136 -50.06 -2.09 -24.37
N GLU A 137 -50.80 -2.72 -23.45
CA GLU A 137 -50.69 -2.50 -22.01
C GLU A 137 -49.39 -3.05 -21.39
N HIS A 138 -48.90 -4.21 -21.87
CA HIS A 138 -47.70 -4.84 -21.34
C HIS A 138 -46.43 -4.04 -21.70
N SER A 139 -46.38 -3.48 -22.92
CA SER A 139 -45.26 -2.64 -23.36
C SER A 139 -45.18 -1.31 -22.59
N LYS A 140 -46.32 -0.74 -22.17
CA LYS A 140 -46.37 0.48 -21.33
C LYS A 140 -45.87 0.23 -19.91
N LYS A 141 -46.24 -0.90 -19.29
CA LYS A 141 -45.75 -1.28 -17.94
C LYS A 141 -44.23 -1.50 -17.92
N ILE A 142 -43.66 -2.02 -19.00
CA ILE A 142 -42.21 -2.21 -19.12
C ILE A 142 -41.51 -0.86 -19.26
N ARG A 143 -42.00 0.06 -20.10
CA ARG A 143 -41.42 1.42 -20.23
C ARG A 143 -41.47 2.23 -18.93
N GLN A 144 -42.48 2.02 -18.08
CA GLN A 144 -42.55 2.67 -16.76
C GLN A 144 -41.52 2.14 -15.76
N LYS A 145 -40.99 0.92 -15.95
CA LYS A 145 -39.96 0.33 -15.08
C LYS A 145 -38.54 0.77 -15.42
N PHE A 146 -38.32 1.33 -16.60
CA PHE A 146 -37.01 1.84 -17.03
C PHE A 146 -36.96 3.35 -16.87
N ARG A 147 -35.91 3.85 -16.21
CA ARG A 147 -35.65 5.29 -16.13
C ARG A 147 -35.44 5.86 -17.53
N ASP A 148 -35.92 7.08 -17.73
CA ASP A 148 -35.77 7.79 -19.00
C ASP A 148 -34.28 8.02 -19.33
N TYR A 149 -33.91 7.84 -20.60
CA TYR A 149 -32.53 7.96 -21.07
C TYR A 149 -31.97 9.37 -20.84
N GLU A 150 -32.82 10.39 -20.97
CA GLU A 150 -32.42 11.78 -20.69
C GLU A 150 -32.19 12.03 -19.20
N ALA A 151 -32.99 11.40 -18.33
CA ALA A 151 -32.80 11.43 -16.89
C ALA A 151 -31.48 10.74 -16.50
N LEU A 152 -31.19 9.58 -17.07
CA LEU A 152 -29.91 8.87 -16.88
C LEU A 152 -28.72 9.70 -17.41
N LYS A 153 -28.86 10.38 -18.55
CA LYS A 153 -27.83 11.27 -19.10
C LYS A 153 -27.62 12.51 -18.23
N LYS A 154 -28.68 13.04 -17.62
CA LYS A 154 -28.59 14.15 -16.68
C LYS A 154 -27.98 13.73 -15.35
N GLU A 155 -28.34 12.56 -14.84
CA GLU A 155 -27.72 11.93 -13.67
C GLU A 155 -26.24 11.68 -13.95
N PHE A 156 -25.89 11.07 -15.08
CA PHE A 156 -24.50 10.86 -15.50
C PHE A 156 -23.72 12.17 -15.62
N LYS A 157 -24.28 13.21 -16.25
CA LYS A 157 -23.66 14.54 -16.30
C LYS A 157 -23.51 15.18 -14.93
N SER A 158 -24.47 15.00 -14.01
CA SER A 158 -24.33 15.49 -12.63
C SER A 158 -23.26 14.71 -11.85
N PHE A 159 -23.10 13.42 -12.12
CA PHE A 159 -22.00 12.61 -11.59
C PHE A 159 -20.66 13.05 -12.18
N GLU A 160 -20.61 13.30 -13.49
CA GLU A 160 -19.42 13.77 -14.19
C GLU A 160 -18.98 15.15 -13.69
N ILE A 161 -19.93 16.08 -13.43
CA ILE A 161 -19.64 17.39 -12.81
C ILE A 161 -19.15 17.26 -11.35
N ASN A 162 -19.61 16.25 -10.61
CA ASN A 162 -19.06 15.95 -9.28
C ASN A 162 -17.67 15.30 -9.36
N ILE A 163 -17.32 14.65 -10.48
CA ILE A 163 -16.00 14.06 -10.75
C ILE A 163 -15.02 15.11 -11.33
N THR A 164 -15.50 16.21 -11.94
CA THR A 164 -14.64 17.23 -12.56
C THR A 164 -14.00 18.20 -11.58
N VAL A 165 -14.31 18.14 -10.28
CA VAL A 165 -13.55 18.91 -9.30
C VAL A 165 -12.17 18.28 -9.18
N SER A 166 -11.17 18.95 -9.76
CA SER A 166 -9.79 18.49 -9.67
C SER A 166 -9.34 18.47 -8.21
N ASP A 167 -8.48 17.52 -7.83
CA ASP A 167 -7.85 17.50 -6.51
C ASP A 167 -7.20 18.85 -6.15
N SER A 168 -6.65 19.56 -7.15
CA SER A 168 -6.12 20.92 -6.97
C SER A 168 -7.19 21.93 -6.53
N ASP A 169 -8.40 21.83 -7.08
CA ASP A 169 -9.52 22.70 -6.69
C ASP A 169 -10.03 22.35 -5.29
N LEU A 170 -10.07 21.05 -4.94
CA LEU A 170 -10.38 20.60 -3.59
C LEU A 170 -9.36 21.13 -2.58
N LEU A 171 -8.06 20.98 -2.84
CA LEU A 171 -6.98 21.52 -1.99
C LEU A 171 -7.15 23.02 -1.77
N SER A 172 -7.37 23.79 -2.84
CA SER A 172 -7.62 25.23 -2.77
C SER A 172 -8.85 25.55 -1.91
N SER A 173 -9.92 24.77 -2.05
CA SER A 173 -11.14 24.94 -1.25
C SER A 173 -10.90 24.69 0.24
N TYR A 174 -10.18 23.63 0.61
CA TYR A 174 -9.87 23.30 1.99
C TYR A 174 -8.91 24.32 2.61
N ILE A 175 -7.90 24.79 1.87
CA ILE A 175 -7.00 25.85 2.33
C ILE A 175 -7.79 27.13 2.63
N LYS A 176 -8.71 27.53 1.74
CA LYS A 176 -9.57 28.70 1.96
C LYS A 176 -10.48 28.53 3.18
N LYS A 177 -11.11 27.36 3.35
CA LYS A 177 -11.93 27.05 4.53
C LYS A 177 -11.12 27.15 5.82
N PHE A 178 -9.89 26.63 5.84
CA PHE A 178 -9.01 26.71 7.01
C PHE A 178 -8.58 28.16 7.33
N GLN A 179 -8.35 29.00 6.32
CA GLN A 179 -7.91 30.40 6.56
C GLN A 179 -8.88 31.18 7.45
N ALA A 180 -10.18 30.90 7.39
CA ALA A 180 -11.19 31.54 8.26
C ALA A 180 -10.93 31.28 9.75
N TYR A 181 -10.30 30.16 10.10
CA TYR A 181 -10.02 29.76 11.47
C TYR A 181 -8.57 30.02 11.91
N LYS A 182 -7.67 30.37 10.99
CA LYS A 182 -6.23 30.52 11.23
C LYS A 182 -5.90 31.36 12.48
N ASN A 183 -6.50 32.54 12.62
CA ASN A 183 -6.24 33.42 13.75
C ASN A 183 -6.80 32.86 15.07
N LYS A 184 -7.95 32.17 15.01
CA LYS A 184 -8.55 31.55 16.19
C LYS A 184 -7.71 30.37 16.69
N VAL A 185 -7.15 29.59 15.76
CA VAL A 185 -6.23 28.48 16.05
C VAL A 185 -5.00 28.96 16.82
N THR A 186 -4.37 30.04 16.36
CA THR A 186 -3.15 30.56 17.01
C THR A 186 -3.44 31.24 18.35
N MET A 187 -4.59 31.91 18.48
CA MET A 187 -5.00 32.55 19.74
C MET A 187 -5.59 31.57 20.77
N GLY A 188 -5.98 30.36 20.36
CA GLY A 188 -6.55 29.35 21.26
C GLY A 188 -7.99 29.64 21.71
N ILE A 189 -8.77 30.40 20.94
CA ILE A 189 -10.14 30.85 21.28
C ILE A 189 -11.19 30.04 20.48
N LEU A 190 -10.91 28.77 20.20
CA LEU A 190 -11.78 27.93 19.38
C LEU A 190 -12.92 27.34 20.21
N THR A 191 -14.13 27.27 19.62
CA THR A 191 -15.23 26.48 20.18
C THR A 191 -15.08 25.01 19.80
N THR A 192 -15.73 24.09 20.54
CA THR A 192 -15.73 22.65 20.23
C THR A 192 -16.17 22.37 18.79
N THR A 193 -17.22 23.04 18.32
CA THR A 193 -17.73 22.91 16.94
C THR A 193 -16.77 23.43 15.88
N GLU A 194 -15.91 24.40 16.21
CA GLU A 194 -14.86 24.88 15.29
C GLU A 194 -13.68 23.91 15.26
N ILE A 195 -13.32 23.31 16.39
CA ILE A 195 -12.29 22.27 16.46
C ILE A 195 -12.69 21.08 15.57
N GLU A 196 -13.91 20.56 15.70
CA GLU A 196 -14.41 19.46 14.85
C GLU A 196 -14.32 19.78 13.36
N ARG A 197 -14.71 20.99 12.95
CA ARG A 197 -14.60 21.43 11.55
C ARG A 197 -13.16 21.53 11.07
N ILE A 198 -12.24 21.99 11.92
CA ILE A 198 -10.82 22.06 11.58
C ILE A 198 -10.25 20.65 11.44
N LEU A 199 -10.59 19.75 12.36
CA LEU A 199 -10.15 18.35 12.29
C LEU A 199 -10.66 17.67 11.01
N ASP A 200 -11.91 17.89 10.61
CA ASP A 200 -12.45 17.41 9.34
C ASP A 200 -11.68 17.96 8.13
N ILE A 201 -11.35 19.25 8.13
CA ILE A 201 -10.54 19.85 7.04
C ILE A 201 -9.16 19.20 6.99
N LEU A 202 -8.48 19.03 8.12
CA LEU A 202 -7.14 18.45 8.17
C LEU A 202 -7.15 16.97 7.77
N TYR A 203 -8.17 16.21 8.18
CA TYR A 203 -8.38 14.82 7.82
C TYR A 203 -8.54 14.65 6.30
N ASN A 204 -9.42 15.45 5.70
CA ASN A 204 -9.66 15.40 4.25
C ASN A 204 -8.43 15.86 3.44
N LEU A 205 -7.70 16.86 3.94
CA LEU A 205 -6.43 17.25 3.33
C LEU A 205 -5.43 16.11 3.39
N GLU A 206 -5.31 15.41 4.52
CA GLU A 206 -4.35 14.33 4.70
C GLU A 206 -4.60 13.18 3.72
N TYR A 207 -5.87 12.82 3.53
CA TYR A 207 -6.27 11.87 2.50
C TYR A 207 -5.76 12.28 1.10
N LEU A 208 -5.94 13.55 0.71
CA LEU A 208 -5.47 14.05 -0.58
C LEU A 208 -3.94 14.05 -0.69
N LEU A 209 -3.23 14.37 0.39
CA LEU A 209 -1.76 14.52 0.39
C LEU A 209 -1.00 13.18 0.36
N HIS A 210 -1.67 12.05 0.54
CA HIS A 210 -1.07 10.74 0.26
C HIS A 210 -0.65 10.58 -1.20
N HIS A 211 -1.32 11.29 -2.12
CA HIS A 211 -0.89 11.38 -3.50
C HIS A 211 0.29 12.37 -3.63
N ILE A 212 1.43 11.87 -4.12
CA ILE A 212 2.68 12.62 -4.21
C ILE A 212 2.53 13.95 -4.97
N ASP A 213 1.72 13.98 -6.03
CA ASP A 213 1.51 15.19 -6.82
C ASP A 213 0.63 16.22 -6.10
N ASN A 214 -0.40 15.77 -5.38
CA ASN A 214 -1.22 16.63 -4.53
C ASN A 214 -0.39 17.25 -3.41
N ALA A 215 0.54 16.49 -2.81
CA ALA A 215 1.48 17.01 -1.83
C ALA A 215 2.39 18.12 -2.40
N LYS A 216 2.84 17.99 -3.65
CA LYS A 216 3.62 19.05 -4.33
C LYS A 216 2.76 20.29 -4.56
N VAL A 217 1.53 20.12 -5.06
CA VAL A 217 0.59 21.23 -5.28
C VAL A 217 0.28 21.95 -3.95
N PHE A 218 0.02 21.19 -2.88
CA PHE A 218 -0.18 21.75 -1.54
C PHE A 218 1.03 22.56 -1.06
N ALA A 219 2.25 22.06 -1.28
CA ALA A 219 3.47 22.79 -0.94
C ALA A 219 3.64 24.07 -1.78
N ASP A 220 3.35 24.00 -3.09
CA ASP A 220 3.40 25.14 -4.01
C ASP A 220 2.34 26.20 -3.65
N MET A 221 1.18 25.79 -3.11
CA MET A 221 0.14 26.67 -2.56
C MET A 221 0.49 27.29 -1.19
N GLU A 222 1.71 27.08 -0.70
CA GLU A 222 2.19 27.47 0.63
C GLU A 222 1.41 26.81 1.79
N GLY A 223 0.90 25.59 1.60
CA GLY A 223 0.15 24.84 2.61
C GLY A 223 0.90 24.69 3.94
N MET A 224 2.24 24.61 3.90
CA MET A 224 3.09 24.59 5.09
C MET A 224 2.90 25.83 5.98
N ASN A 225 2.90 27.02 5.39
CA ASN A 225 2.73 28.28 6.13
C ASN A 225 1.27 28.62 6.41
N LYS A 226 0.38 28.24 5.50
CA LYS A 226 -1.04 28.58 5.58
C LYS A 226 -1.80 27.66 6.54
N ILE A 227 -1.36 26.41 6.71
CA ILE A 227 -2.03 25.40 7.55
C ILE A 227 -1.11 24.85 8.63
N ILE A 228 -0.01 24.19 8.27
CA ILE A 228 0.83 23.43 9.22
C ILE A 228 1.38 24.35 10.32
N SER A 229 2.03 25.45 9.94
CA SER A 229 2.65 26.37 10.89
C SER A 229 1.67 26.95 11.92
N PRO A 230 0.49 27.48 11.52
CA PRO A 230 -0.55 27.92 12.45
C PRO A 230 -1.04 26.82 13.41
N CYS A 231 -1.31 25.60 12.89
CA CYS A 231 -1.75 24.49 13.73
C CYS A 231 -0.72 24.11 14.79
N LEU A 232 0.57 24.05 14.42
CA LEU A 232 1.65 23.72 15.35
C LEU A 232 1.91 24.82 16.39
N ASN A 233 1.62 26.08 16.05
CA ASN A 233 1.72 27.22 16.98
C ASN A 233 0.51 27.36 17.90
N GLY A 234 -0.60 26.69 17.61
CA GLY A 234 -1.79 26.73 18.46
C GLY A 234 -1.58 26.06 19.82
N THR A 235 -2.61 26.11 20.66
CA THR A 235 -2.59 25.49 22.00
C THR A 235 -3.27 24.12 22.03
N ASN A 236 -4.16 23.83 21.08
CA ASN A 236 -4.93 22.59 21.03
C ASN A 236 -4.07 21.40 20.55
N ASN A 237 -4.03 20.32 21.34
CA ASN A 237 -3.20 19.14 21.04
C ASN A 237 -3.77 18.24 19.94
N GLU A 238 -5.09 18.13 19.80
CA GLU A 238 -5.73 17.33 18.75
C GLU A 238 -5.42 17.92 17.38
N ILE A 239 -5.57 19.25 17.23
CA ILE A 239 -5.20 19.97 16.01
C ILE A 239 -3.72 19.81 15.70
N LYS A 240 -2.84 19.83 16.71
CA LYS A 240 -1.40 19.57 16.51
C LYS A 240 -1.14 18.17 16.00
N ILE A 241 -1.75 17.15 16.62
CA ILE A 241 -1.59 15.75 16.22
C ILE A 241 -2.03 15.60 14.75
N GLU A 242 -3.18 16.15 14.40
CA GLU A 242 -3.72 16.01 13.05
C GLU A 242 -2.89 16.80 12.01
N ALA A 243 -2.41 17.99 12.36
CA ALA A 243 -1.48 18.73 11.51
C ALA A 243 -0.13 18.03 11.33
N LEU A 244 0.38 17.32 12.35
CA LEU A 244 1.57 16.49 12.23
C LEU A 244 1.33 15.26 11.35
N ARG A 245 0.12 14.68 11.40
CA ARG A 245 -0.29 13.59 10.50
C ARG A 245 -0.28 14.05 9.04
N LEU A 246 -0.94 15.18 8.77
CA LEU A 246 -0.95 15.85 7.48
C LEU A 246 0.46 16.18 6.98
N LEU A 247 1.32 16.74 7.84
CA LEU A 247 2.71 17.04 7.50
C LEU A 247 3.47 15.77 7.10
N GLY A 248 3.34 14.70 7.89
CA GLY A 248 3.98 13.42 7.62
C GLY A 248 3.56 12.84 6.28
N ALA A 249 2.26 12.83 5.97
CA ALA A 249 1.75 12.38 4.67
C ALA A 249 2.32 13.21 3.51
N ALA A 250 2.39 14.54 3.65
CA ALA A 250 2.88 15.43 2.60
C ALA A 250 4.38 15.22 2.26
N VAL A 251 5.21 15.02 3.29
CA VAL A 251 6.68 14.94 3.12
C VAL A 251 7.18 13.53 2.84
N GLN A 252 6.38 12.50 3.12
CA GLN A 252 6.81 11.11 3.01
C GLN A 252 7.24 10.77 1.59
N SER A 253 8.50 10.34 1.45
CA SER A 253 9.12 9.97 0.16
C SER A 253 8.99 11.06 -0.92
N ASN A 254 8.95 12.34 -0.53
CA ASN A 254 8.74 13.45 -1.45
C ASN A 254 9.80 14.56 -1.25
N PRO A 255 10.97 14.48 -1.90
CA PRO A 255 12.08 15.41 -1.69
C PRO A 255 11.76 16.89 -1.95
N LYS A 256 10.87 17.20 -2.92
CA LYS A 256 10.44 18.58 -3.19
C LYS A 256 9.67 19.15 -2.00
N VAL A 257 8.78 18.36 -1.41
CA VAL A 257 7.97 18.77 -0.27
C VAL A 257 8.78 18.75 1.03
N GLN A 258 9.70 17.80 1.21
CA GLN A 258 10.68 17.78 2.30
C GLN A 258 11.55 19.05 2.29
N LEU A 259 12.03 19.47 1.11
CA LEU A 259 12.77 20.73 0.96
C LEU A 259 11.90 21.92 1.36
N LYS A 260 10.63 21.97 0.92
CA LYS A 260 9.72 23.05 1.31
C LYS A 260 9.43 23.07 2.81
N ALA A 261 9.32 21.91 3.45
CA ALA A 261 9.19 21.81 4.90
C ALA A 261 10.44 22.34 5.63
N LEU A 262 11.63 22.07 5.08
CA LEU A 262 12.90 22.55 5.61
C LEU A 262 13.04 24.07 5.52
N GLU A 263 12.64 24.67 4.40
CA GLU A 263 12.62 26.13 4.21
C GLU A 263 11.71 26.87 5.21
N ASN A 264 10.78 26.16 5.85
CA ASN A 264 9.85 26.71 6.85
C ASN A 264 10.22 26.33 8.29
N ASP A 265 11.48 25.97 8.54
CA ASP A 265 12.05 25.63 9.85
C ASP A 265 11.25 24.55 10.62
N LEU A 266 10.61 23.64 9.88
CA LEU A 266 9.77 22.61 10.50
C LEU A 266 10.61 21.60 11.28
N VAL A 267 11.87 21.35 10.92
CA VAL A 267 12.75 20.46 11.71
C VAL A 267 12.95 21.00 13.13
N GLN A 268 13.33 22.26 13.27
CA GLN A 268 13.55 22.92 14.56
C GLN A 268 12.26 22.93 15.38
N LYS A 269 11.14 23.22 14.71
CA LYS A 269 9.82 23.25 15.36
C LYS A 269 9.38 21.89 15.88
N LEU A 270 9.64 20.81 15.12
CA LEU A 270 9.36 19.44 15.55
C LEU A 270 10.24 19.05 16.74
N LEU A 271 11.54 19.37 16.71
CA LEU A 271 12.44 19.14 17.84
C LEU A 271 11.98 19.88 19.11
N HIS A 272 11.54 21.13 18.97
CA HIS A 272 10.98 21.89 20.09
C HIS A 272 9.74 21.21 20.70
N ILE A 273 8.83 20.68 19.87
CA ILE A 273 7.65 19.93 20.34
C ILE A 273 8.07 18.66 21.10
N LEU A 274 9.07 17.93 20.61
CA LEU A 274 9.58 16.73 21.29
C LEU A 274 10.18 17.03 22.67
N SER A 275 10.86 18.17 22.81
CA SER A 275 11.47 18.59 24.07
C SER A 275 10.49 19.18 25.08
N THR A 276 9.46 19.90 24.62
CA THR A 276 8.54 20.65 25.50
C THR A 276 7.24 19.94 25.83
N SER A 277 6.77 19.05 24.96
CA SER A 277 5.52 18.32 25.19
C SER A 277 5.68 17.28 26.29
N SER A 278 4.67 17.15 27.15
CA SER A 278 4.54 16.02 28.09
C SER A 278 3.64 14.90 27.56
N LYS A 279 2.89 15.13 26.47
CA LYS A 279 1.91 14.19 25.92
C LYS A 279 2.58 13.19 24.97
N SER A 280 2.42 11.90 25.28
CA SER A 280 3.02 10.80 24.52
C SER A 280 2.49 10.71 23.09
N ASP A 281 1.18 10.84 22.89
CA ASP A 281 0.57 10.76 21.56
C ASP A 281 1.08 11.87 20.64
N LEU A 282 1.24 13.08 21.18
CA LEU A 282 1.82 14.20 20.46
C LEU A 282 3.29 13.95 20.10
N LYS A 283 4.11 13.44 21.02
CA LYS A 283 5.51 13.06 20.71
C LYS A 283 5.57 11.95 19.66
N SER A 284 4.72 10.94 19.80
CA SER A 284 4.60 9.78 18.92
C SER A 284 4.26 10.20 17.49
N ARG A 285 3.31 11.14 17.33
CA ARG A 285 2.94 11.72 16.02
C ARG A 285 4.00 12.68 15.49
N CYS A 286 4.65 13.45 16.36
CA CYS A 286 5.75 14.33 16.00
C CYS A 286 6.95 13.54 15.44
N LEU A 287 7.31 12.41 16.06
CA LEU A 287 8.35 11.49 15.54
C LEU A 287 7.98 10.87 14.20
N PHE A 288 6.69 10.61 13.95
CA PHE A 288 6.24 10.16 12.63
C PHE A 288 6.51 11.21 11.56
N ALA A 289 6.09 12.46 11.79
CA ALA A 289 6.31 13.56 10.86
C ALA A 289 7.80 13.87 10.66
N LEU A 290 8.57 13.90 11.75
CA LEU A 290 10.03 14.11 11.69
C LEU A 290 10.71 12.98 10.93
N GLY A 291 10.35 11.73 11.19
CA GLY A 291 10.89 10.57 10.49
C GLY A 291 10.59 10.61 8.99
N ALA A 292 9.36 10.97 8.59
CA ALA A 292 9.01 11.15 7.18
C ALA A 292 9.80 12.30 6.53
N LEU A 293 10.14 13.35 7.27
CA LEU A 293 10.90 14.50 6.79
C LEU A 293 12.40 14.21 6.60
N ILE A 294 13.00 13.40 7.48
CA ILE A 294 14.46 13.16 7.46
C ILE A 294 14.88 11.88 6.75
N ARG A 295 13.99 10.88 6.62
CA ARG A 295 14.32 9.64 5.90
C ARG A 295 14.63 9.93 4.44
N GLN A 296 15.69 9.31 3.94
CA GLN A 296 16.19 9.41 2.57
C GLN A 296 16.49 10.84 2.10
N PHE A 297 16.66 11.80 3.04
CA PHE A 297 16.88 13.20 2.73
C PHE A 297 18.06 13.79 3.52
N PRO A 298 19.30 13.66 3.00
CA PRO A 298 20.53 14.03 3.72
C PRO A 298 20.57 15.47 4.25
N ILE A 299 19.95 16.41 3.51
CA ILE A 299 19.93 17.83 3.88
C ILE A 299 19.12 18.03 5.18
N ALA A 300 17.94 17.41 5.30
CA ALA A 300 17.17 17.49 6.54
C ALA A 300 17.82 16.70 7.69
N GLN A 301 18.51 15.59 7.40
CA GLN A 301 19.31 14.88 8.41
C GLN A 301 20.41 15.77 8.98
N LYS A 302 21.12 16.53 8.13
CA LYS A 302 22.13 17.50 8.58
C LYS A 302 21.50 18.56 9.49
N VAL A 303 20.39 19.17 9.06
CA VAL A 303 19.70 20.18 9.88
C VAL A 303 19.21 19.60 11.20
N TRP A 304 18.68 18.38 11.21
CA TRP A 304 18.27 17.68 12.43
C TRP A 304 19.45 17.46 13.39
N VAL A 305 20.61 17.02 12.89
CA VAL A 305 21.83 16.88 13.70
C VAL A 305 22.30 18.24 14.25
N ASP A 306 22.35 19.26 13.39
CA ASP A 306 22.86 20.60 13.74
C ASP A 306 22.02 21.25 14.87
N HIS A 307 20.72 20.93 14.93
CA HIS A 307 19.80 21.40 15.97
C HIS A 307 19.70 20.45 17.18
N GLY A 308 20.67 19.55 17.38
CA GLY A 308 20.74 18.71 18.57
C GLY A 308 19.78 17.52 18.59
N GLY A 309 19.26 17.10 17.42
CA GLY A 309 18.30 16.01 17.31
C GLY A 309 18.79 14.69 17.91
N VAL A 310 20.08 14.37 17.77
CA VAL A 310 20.71 13.16 18.34
C VAL A 310 20.67 13.18 19.88
N GLU A 311 20.93 14.34 20.48
CA GLU A 311 20.91 14.51 21.93
C GLU A 311 19.49 14.36 22.49
N ILE A 312 18.50 14.99 21.83
CA ILE A 312 17.08 14.85 22.17
C ILE A 312 16.64 13.39 22.10
N PHE A 313 17.05 12.66 21.05
CA PHE A 313 16.72 11.24 20.90
C PHE A 313 17.37 10.39 22.00
N GLY A 314 18.63 10.66 22.33
CA GLY A 314 19.29 10.03 23.47
C GLY A 314 18.52 10.25 24.77
N GLN A 315 18.07 11.48 25.04
CA GLN A 315 17.30 11.79 26.25
C GLN A 315 15.96 11.04 26.29
N ILE A 316 15.25 10.94 25.16
CA ILE A 316 14.00 10.17 25.05
C ILE A 316 14.21 8.68 25.38
N LEU A 317 15.37 8.10 25.08
CA LEU A 317 15.66 6.71 25.49
C LEU A 317 15.73 6.52 27.01
N VAL A 318 15.91 7.59 27.79
CA VAL A 318 16.00 7.53 29.24
C VAL A 318 14.65 7.86 29.90
N ASP A 319 13.99 8.93 29.48
CA ASP A 319 12.78 9.46 30.13
C ASP A 319 11.49 9.26 29.34
N GLY A 320 11.58 8.76 28.11
CA GLY A 320 10.46 8.54 27.22
C GLY A 320 9.59 7.34 27.60
N GLN A 321 8.33 7.38 27.18
CA GLN A 321 7.46 6.20 27.24
C GLN A 321 7.87 5.16 26.18
N LEU A 322 7.58 3.88 26.45
CA LEU A 322 7.96 2.73 25.61
C LEU A 322 7.68 2.96 24.11
N GLN A 323 6.46 3.43 23.77
CA GLN A 323 6.05 3.68 22.38
C GLN A 323 6.91 4.75 21.69
N VAL A 324 7.32 5.79 22.42
CA VAL A 324 8.15 6.89 21.92
C VAL A 324 9.61 6.42 21.78
N GLN A 325 10.11 5.65 22.76
CA GLN A 325 11.44 5.04 22.72
C GLN A 325 11.59 4.10 21.52
N MET A 326 10.60 3.25 21.26
CA MET A 326 10.59 2.37 20.08
C MET A 326 10.68 3.15 18.78
N LYS A 327 9.93 4.25 18.65
CA LYS A 327 9.95 5.08 17.45
C LYS A 327 11.31 5.76 17.24
N VAL A 328 11.96 6.22 18.31
CA VAL A 328 13.32 6.77 18.25
C VAL A 328 14.31 5.70 17.79
N MET A 329 14.29 4.51 18.39
CA MET A 329 15.18 3.40 18.02
C MET A 329 14.98 2.98 16.56
N LYS A 330 13.71 2.77 16.14
CA LYS A 330 13.36 2.43 14.75
C LYS A 330 13.85 3.51 13.77
N LEU A 331 13.65 4.79 14.10
CA LEU A 331 14.12 5.89 13.25
C LEU A 331 15.65 5.95 13.14
N ILE A 332 16.38 5.80 14.25
CA ILE A 332 17.86 5.75 14.19
C ILE A 332 18.34 4.53 13.38
N ASN A 333 17.70 3.37 13.53
CA ASN A 333 18.01 2.20 12.73
C ASN A 333 17.82 2.49 11.24
N ASP A 334 16.69 3.09 10.85
CA ASP A 334 16.43 3.46 9.45
C ASP A 334 17.55 4.36 8.90
N LEU A 335 18.01 5.35 9.67
CA LEU A 335 19.08 6.26 9.25
C LEU A 335 20.46 5.59 9.12
N ILE A 336 20.74 4.58 9.95
CA ILE A 336 21.97 3.77 9.87
C ILE A 336 21.90 2.85 8.64
N VAL A 337 20.77 2.16 8.46
CA VAL A 337 20.52 1.26 7.33
C VAL A 337 20.55 2.01 6.00
N GLU A 338 20.01 3.24 5.94
CA GLU A 338 20.12 4.12 4.77
C GLU A 338 21.57 4.36 4.33
N ARG A 339 22.53 4.43 5.28
CA ARG A 339 23.96 4.62 4.99
C ARG A 339 24.64 3.34 4.57
N GLN A 340 24.35 2.24 5.26
CA GLN A 340 24.85 0.91 4.89
C GLN A 340 24.42 0.55 3.47
N HIS A 341 23.21 0.93 3.07
CA HIS A 341 22.72 0.68 1.73
C HIS A 341 23.47 1.41 0.61
N ILE A 342 24.25 2.45 0.93
CA ILE A 342 25.06 3.18 -0.07
C ILE A 342 26.18 2.28 -0.61
N GLU A 343 26.65 1.31 0.18
CA GLU A 343 27.72 0.38 -0.23
C GLU A 343 27.30 -0.56 -1.36
N TYR A 344 25.99 -0.81 -1.51
CA TYR A 344 25.45 -1.69 -2.56
C TYR A 344 25.11 -0.97 -3.88
N ILE A 345 25.37 0.34 -3.99
CA ILE A 345 25.15 1.08 -5.24
C ILE A 345 26.22 0.69 -6.25
N THR A 346 25.80 0.19 -7.42
CA THR A 346 26.71 -0.28 -8.48
C THR A 346 27.36 0.86 -9.28
N ASP A 347 26.67 1.99 -9.43
CA ASP A 347 27.20 3.19 -10.09
C ASP A 347 28.10 3.98 -9.11
N VAL A 348 29.40 3.96 -9.39
CA VAL A 348 30.43 4.63 -8.59
C VAL A 348 30.19 6.14 -8.50
N ALA A 349 29.75 6.80 -9.57
CA ALA A 349 29.54 8.25 -9.56
C ALA A 349 28.34 8.61 -8.67
N GLN A 350 27.24 7.85 -8.78
CA GLN A 350 26.08 8.02 -7.90
C GLN A 350 26.41 7.69 -6.45
N GLN A 351 27.22 6.65 -6.22
CA GLN A 351 27.68 6.24 -4.90
C GLN A 351 28.49 7.37 -4.25
N GLU A 352 29.51 7.92 -4.93
CA GLU A 352 30.33 9.02 -4.42
C GLU A 352 29.48 10.26 -4.07
N LEU A 353 28.51 10.61 -4.91
CA LEU A 353 27.59 11.72 -4.66
C LEU A 353 26.77 11.50 -3.39
N ARG A 354 26.25 10.27 -3.18
CA ARG A 354 25.49 9.94 -1.97
C ARG A 354 26.37 9.90 -0.73
N VAL A 355 27.55 9.27 -0.79
CA VAL A 355 28.51 9.27 0.33
C VAL A 355 28.80 10.70 0.77
N LYS A 356 29.10 11.59 -0.19
CA LYS A 356 29.34 13.01 0.10
C LYS A 356 28.12 13.68 0.74
N ALA A 357 26.92 13.45 0.23
CA ALA A 357 25.70 14.03 0.78
C ALA A 357 25.43 13.59 2.24
N TYR A 358 25.56 12.29 2.53
CA TYR A 358 25.32 11.74 3.87
C TYR A 358 26.43 12.04 4.88
N SER A 359 27.68 12.23 4.41
CA SER A 359 28.82 12.59 5.26
C SER A 359 28.65 13.93 5.99
N ALA A 360 27.87 14.86 5.42
CA ALA A 360 27.67 16.19 5.98
C ALA A 360 26.92 16.19 7.32
N ALA A 361 26.07 15.19 7.57
CA ALA A 361 25.36 15.05 8.84
C ALA A 361 26.20 14.35 9.92
N ASP A 362 27.21 13.55 9.52
CA ASP A 362 28.13 12.84 10.42
C ASP A 362 27.45 12.07 11.58
N ILE A 363 26.30 11.44 11.30
CA ILE A 363 25.43 10.83 12.32
C ILE A 363 26.18 9.84 13.21
N GLU A 364 27.04 8.99 12.64
CA GLU A 364 27.78 7.95 13.35
C GLU A 364 28.64 8.54 14.48
N ARG A 365 29.42 9.58 14.17
CA ARG A 365 30.23 10.26 15.19
C ARG A 365 29.37 10.98 16.22
N LYS A 366 28.22 11.52 15.80
CA LYS A 366 27.30 12.24 16.70
C LYS A 366 26.60 11.28 17.67
N LEU A 367 26.24 10.06 17.24
CA LEU A 367 25.70 9.01 18.12
C LEU A 367 26.69 8.65 19.24
N LEU A 368 27.99 8.59 18.91
CA LEU A 368 29.06 8.38 19.89
C LEU A 368 29.26 9.59 20.82
N LYS A 369 29.25 10.81 20.27
CA LYS A 369 29.47 12.05 21.02
C LYS A 369 28.38 12.34 22.03
N TYR A 370 27.11 12.14 21.67
CA TYR A 370 25.96 12.46 22.51
C TYR A 370 25.47 11.27 23.35
N SER A 371 26.33 10.27 23.56
CA SER A 371 26.06 9.10 24.41
C SER A 371 24.76 8.37 24.08
N TYR A 372 24.35 8.38 22.81
CA TYR A 372 23.20 7.58 22.36
C TYR A 372 23.48 6.09 22.58
N CYS A 373 24.67 5.62 22.18
CA CYS A 373 25.10 4.24 22.37
C CYS A 373 25.05 3.82 23.85
N ASP A 374 25.56 4.68 24.75
CA ASP A 374 25.60 4.40 26.20
C ASP A 374 24.17 4.33 26.79
N ARG A 375 23.27 5.18 26.32
CA ARG A 375 21.86 5.19 26.75
C ARG A 375 21.08 3.99 26.22
N LEU A 376 21.34 3.57 24.97
CA LEU A 376 20.74 2.36 24.40
C LEU A 376 21.19 1.11 25.16
N SER A 377 22.47 1.02 25.55
CA SER A 377 22.94 -0.09 26.39
C SER A 377 22.26 -0.14 27.75
N ASN A 378 22.13 1.01 28.40
CA ASN A 378 21.47 1.10 29.71
C ASN A 378 19.98 0.76 29.62
N LEU A 379 19.32 1.14 28.51
CA LEU A 379 17.92 0.80 28.25
C LEU A 379 17.74 -0.72 28.15
N MET A 380 18.61 -1.42 27.43
CA MET A 380 18.62 -2.88 27.35
C MET A 380 18.74 -3.52 28.74
N ILE A 381 19.77 -3.13 29.50
CA ILE A 381 20.04 -3.69 30.83
C ILE A 381 18.85 -3.46 31.79
N THR A 382 18.29 -2.26 31.78
CA THR A 382 17.18 -1.89 32.66
C THR A 382 15.92 -2.66 32.29
N SER A 383 15.62 -2.77 30.99
CA SER A 383 14.42 -3.46 30.50
C SER A 383 14.46 -4.96 30.80
N PHE A 384 15.63 -5.59 30.66
CA PHE A 384 15.82 -7.00 31.00
C PHE A 384 15.70 -7.27 32.51
N LYS A 385 16.27 -6.41 33.35
CA LYS A 385 16.13 -6.54 34.82
C LYS A 385 14.66 -6.45 35.26
N ILE A 386 13.87 -5.59 34.62
CA ILE A 386 12.43 -5.46 34.89
C ILE A 386 11.69 -6.72 34.45
N ASP A 387 11.96 -7.24 33.26
CA ASP A 387 11.28 -8.42 32.71
C ASP A 387 11.54 -9.70 33.54
N LEU A 388 12.78 -9.87 34.04
CA LEU A 388 13.14 -10.93 35.00
C LEU A 388 12.35 -10.86 36.33
N THR A 389 11.91 -9.65 36.71
CA THR A 389 11.20 -9.42 37.98
C THR A 389 9.68 -9.50 37.81
N ASP A 390 9.15 -9.15 36.63
CA ASP A 390 7.73 -8.99 36.37
C ASP A 390 7.30 -9.82 35.14
N LEU A 391 7.32 -11.16 35.31
CA LEU A 391 6.97 -12.20 34.33
C LEU A 391 5.57 -12.07 33.67
N LEU A 392 4.73 -11.14 34.14
CA LEU A 392 3.35 -10.96 33.67
C LEU A 392 3.19 -9.76 32.70
N ARG A 393 4.25 -8.98 32.47
CA ARG A 393 4.20 -7.76 31.63
C ARG A 393 5.33 -7.69 30.62
N THR A 394 5.70 -8.83 30.05
CA THR A 394 6.71 -8.93 29.01
C THR A 394 6.27 -8.16 27.77
N ASN A 395 6.83 -6.96 27.57
CA ASN A 395 6.67 -6.25 26.31
C ASN A 395 7.71 -6.80 25.32
N TYR A 396 7.48 -8.03 24.86
CA TYR A 396 8.38 -8.74 23.94
C TYR A 396 8.73 -7.90 22.70
N GLU A 397 7.76 -7.14 22.17
CA GLU A 397 7.99 -6.24 21.04
C GLU A 397 9.02 -5.15 21.38
N PHE A 398 9.00 -4.64 22.61
CA PHE A 398 9.95 -3.64 23.08
C PHE A 398 11.37 -4.20 23.17
N LEU A 399 11.55 -5.36 23.82
CA LEU A 399 12.86 -6.02 23.94
C LEU A 399 13.43 -6.43 22.57
N LYS A 400 12.56 -6.93 21.67
CA LYS A 400 12.93 -7.20 20.28
C LYS A 400 13.41 -5.92 19.59
N THR A 401 12.68 -4.81 19.72
CA THR A 401 13.07 -3.53 19.10
C THR A 401 14.41 -3.01 19.63
N ILE A 402 14.68 -3.15 20.94
CA ILE A 402 16.00 -2.81 21.50
C ILE A 402 17.09 -3.70 20.90
N SER A 403 16.84 -5.01 20.84
CA SER A 403 17.81 -5.98 20.32
C SER A 403 18.14 -5.72 18.85
N ASP A 404 17.12 -5.50 18.01
CA ASP A 404 17.27 -5.14 16.60
C ASP A 404 18.06 -3.82 16.44
N SER A 405 17.80 -2.84 17.33
CA SER A 405 18.54 -1.58 17.35
C SER A 405 19.99 -1.74 17.78
N MET A 406 20.27 -2.60 18.75
CA MET A 406 21.63 -2.91 19.15
C MET A 406 22.40 -3.60 18.02
N ILE A 407 21.80 -4.57 17.32
CA ILE A 407 22.43 -5.23 16.17
C ILE A 407 22.75 -4.21 15.07
N THR A 408 21.77 -3.38 14.71
CA THR A 408 21.91 -2.38 13.64
C THR A 408 22.99 -1.35 13.98
N ALA A 409 23.05 -0.88 15.22
CA ALA A 409 24.03 0.11 15.67
C ALA A 409 25.38 -0.49 16.11
N ALA A 410 25.55 -1.82 16.09
CA ALA A 410 26.78 -2.48 16.53
C ALA A 410 28.04 -1.99 15.78
N PRO A 411 28.05 -1.84 14.44
CA PRO A 411 29.25 -1.35 13.74
C PRO A 411 29.77 0.00 14.24
N ILE A 412 28.89 0.83 14.83
CA ILE A 412 29.20 2.15 15.35
C ILE A 412 29.48 2.11 16.85
N CYS A 413 28.66 1.38 17.61
CA CYS A 413 28.61 1.45 19.07
C CYS A 413 29.38 0.33 19.81
N ILE A 414 29.91 -0.69 19.11
CA ILE A 414 30.45 -1.90 19.75
C ILE A 414 31.57 -1.62 20.75
N ASP A 415 32.44 -0.65 20.48
CA ASP A 415 33.57 -0.32 21.36
C ASP A 415 33.10 0.29 22.68
N LYS A 416 31.97 1.00 22.67
CA LYS A 416 31.32 1.50 23.89
C LYS A 416 30.68 0.38 24.66
N TRP A 417 29.92 -0.50 24.00
CA TRP A 417 29.22 -1.60 24.67
C TRP A 417 30.15 -2.68 25.21
N ARG A 418 31.35 -2.84 24.65
CA ARG A 418 32.36 -3.76 25.18
C ARG A 418 32.72 -3.46 26.66
N LYS A 419 32.55 -2.22 27.11
CA LYS A 419 32.75 -1.82 28.51
C LYS A 419 31.69 -2.38 29.46
N HIS A 420 30.52 -2.72 28.95
CA HIS A 420 29.39 -3.30 29.68
C HIS A 420 29.19 -4.79 29.37
N LYS A 421 30.22 -5.44 28.79
CA LYS A 421 30.16 -6.85 28.34
C LYS A 421 29.69 -7.80 29.46
N ASP A 422 30.15 -7.57 30.68
CA ASP A 422 29.85 -8.43 31.83
C ASP A 422 28.37 -8.38 32.24
N GLU A 423 27.68 -7.28 31.96
CA GLU A 423 26.22 -7.17 32.16
C GLU A 423 25.43 -7.74 30.97
N PHE A 424 25.98 -7.64 29.75
CA PHE A 424 25.30 -8.08 28.54
C PHE A 424 25.31 -9.58 28.31
N LEU A 425 26.45 -10.24 28.55
CA LEU A 425 26.60 -11.66 28.26
C LEU A 425 25.58 -12.54 28.99
N PRO A 426 25.30 -12.35 30.30
CA PRO A 426 24.27 -13.12 30.99
C PRO A 426 22.86 -12.88 30.42
N ILE A 427 22.56 -11.63 30.03
CA ILE A 427 21.27 -11.27 29.44
C ILE A 427 21.09 -11.99 28.10
N ILE A 428 22.10 -11.91 27.23
CA ILE A 428 22.06 -12.54 25.90
C ILE A 428 21.96 -14.05 26.03
N GLN A 429 22.71 -14.66 26.96
CA GLN A 429 22.66 -16.09 27.20
C GLN A 429 21.26 -16.54 27.66
N HIS A 430 20.64 -15.80 28.60
CA HIS A 430 19.29 -16.10 29.06
C HIS A 430 18.25 -16.06 27.93
N ILE A 431 18.36 -15.07 27.03
CA ILE A 431 17.49 -14.97 25.84
C ILE A 431 17.72 -16.18 24.93
N LEU A 432 18.97 -16.54 24.66
CA LEU A 432 19.31 -17.67 23.79
C LEU A 432 18.77 -19.00 24.34
N ASP A 433 18.91 -19.22 25.65
CA ASP A 433 18.40 -20.42 26.32
C ASP A 433 16.87 -20.50 26.21
N LEU A 434 16.16 -19.38 26.44
CA LEU A 434 14.70 -19.31 26.26
C LEU A 434 14.26 -19.62 24.83
N HIS A 435 14.98 -19.10 23.82
CA HIS A 435 14.68 -19.39 22.41
C HIS A 435 14.99 -20.85 22.06
N HIS A 436 16.01 -21.45 22.66
CA HIS A 436 16.34 -22.86 22.47
C HIS A 436 15.20 -23.76 22.98
N ASP A 437 14.70 -23.51 24.19
CA ASP A 437 13.59 -24.26 24.78
C ASP A 437 12.30 -24.15 23.94
N LEU A 438 12.00 -22.96 23.44
CA LEU A 438 10.86 -22.73 22.54
C LEU A 438 11.02 -23.46 21.20
N ASN A 439 12.23 -23.52 20.64
CA ASN A 439 12.49 -24.28 19.41
C ASN A 439 12.34 -25.79 19.61
N ILE A 440 12.72 -26.32 20.78
CA ILE A 440 12.46 -27.73 21.13
C ILE A 440 10.95 -27.99 21.16
N LEU A 441 10.17 -27.11 21.81
CA LEU A 441 8.72 -27.23 21.87
C LEU A 441 8.07 -27.18 20.48
N ILE A 442 8.51 -26.27 19.60
CA ILE A 442 8.07 -26.20 18.20
C ILE A 442 8.37 -27.52 17.48
N GLY A 443 9.59 -28.05 17.64
CA GLY A 443 9.97 -29.34 17.07
C GLY A 443 9.07 -30.47 17.55
N MET A 444 8.75 -30.52 18.85
CA MET A 444 7.84 -31.53 19.42
C MET A 444 6.41 -31.41 18.88
N LEU A 445 5.88 -30.18 18.72
CA LEU A 445 4.55 -29.95 18.17
C LEU A 445 4.46 -30.30 16.68
N GLN A 446 5.49 -30.00 15.90
CA GLN A 446 5.57 -30.35 14.48
C GLN A 446 5.66 -31.87 14.25
N THR A 447 6.27 -32.62 15.17
CA THR A 447 6.30 -34.09 15.11
C THR A 447 4.96 -34.77 15.42
N LEU A 448 4.05 -34.08 16.12
CA LEU A 448 2.72 -34.62 16.44
C LEU A 448 1.75 -34.52 15.23
N GLU A 449 1.84 -33.48 14.41
CA GLU A 449 0.97 -33.31 13.23
C GLU A 449 1.20 -34.37 12.14
N THR A 450 2.38 -35.00 12.07
CA THR A 450 2.66 -36.07 11.08
C THR A 450 2.10 -37.44 11.45
N THR A 451 1.36 -37.59 12.56
CA THR A 451 0.88 -38.90 13.05
C THR A 451 -0.65 -39.06 13.07
N HIS A 452 -1.42 -38.17 12.44
CA HIS A 452 -2.89 -38.23 12.42
C HIS A 452 -3.54 -38.45 11.04
N ASP A 453 -2.76 -38.60 9.96
CA ASP A 453 -3.29 -38.94 8.62
C ASP A 453 -3.10 -40.43 8.23
N GLU A 454 -2.60 -41.26 9.14
CA GLU A 454 -2.54 -42.72 8.95
C GLU A 454 -3.20 -43.43 10.13
N LEU A 455 -4.53 -43.48 10.15
CA LEU A 455 -5.32 -44.52 10.81
C LEU A 455 -6.76 -44.59 10.29
#